data_AF-A0A0J6XMM3-F1
#
_entry.id   AF-A0A0J6XMM3-F1
#
_cell.length_a   1.000
_cell.length_b   1.000
_cell.length_c   1.000
_cell.angle_alpha   90.00
_cell.angle_beta   90.00
_cell.angle_gamma   90.00
#
_symmetry.space_group_name_H-M   'P 1'
#
loop_
_entity.id
_entity.type
_entity.pdbx_description
1 polymer ?
#
loop_
_entity_poly.entity_id
_entity_poly.type
_entity_poly.pdbx_seq_one_letter_code
_entity_poly.pdbx_strand_id
1 'polypeptide(L)' 'MRDPHTVPRLVGAPEAPAEPGPLPRCPVCASAPERISWRQRPGRPVVLVFDPCGHRYASSTPPHLAVTAPPA' A
#
# COMPACT_ATOMS: atom_id res chain seq x y z
N MET A 1 -31.11 1.81 -25.20
CA MET A 1 -29.91 2.46 -24.64
C MET A 1 -29.43 1.61 -23.47
N ARG A 2 -28.36 0.83 -23.67
CA ARG A 2 -27.67 0.05 -22.63
C ARG A 2 -26.20 0.02 -23.04
N ASP A 3 -25.36 0.72 -22.30
CA ASP A 3 -23.92 0.43 -22.29
C ASP A 3 -23.68 -0.48 -21.08
N PRO A 4 -23.41 -1.78 -21.28
CA PRO A 4 -22.97 -2.64 -20.19
C PRO A 4 -21.47 -2.44 -20.08
N HIS A 5 -21.04 -1.47 -19.26
CA HIS A 5 -19.64 -1.38 -18.87
C HIS A 5 -19.24 -2.72 -18.24
N THR A 6 -18.65 -3.58 -19.08
CA THR A 6 -18.24 -4.92 -18.72
C THR A 6 -16.95 -4.75 -17.96
N VAL A 7 -17.01 -4.98 -16.65
CA VAL A 7 -15.82 -4.99 -15.80
C VAL A 7 -14.98 -6.19 -16.22
N PRO A 8 -13.72 -6.01 -16.69
CA PRO A 8 -12.88 -7.14 -17.04
C PRO A 8 -12.66 -8.00 -15.79
N ARG A 9 -13.01 -9.28 -15.87
CA ARG A 9 -12.77 -10.24 -14.80
C ARG A 9 -11.26 -10.46 -14.71
N LEU A 10 -10.63 -9.92 -13.66
CA LEU A 10 -9.24 -10.19 -13.31
C LEU A 10 -9.10 -11.70 -13.03
N VAL A 11 -8.41 -12.41 -13.92
CA VAL A 11 -8.00 -13.79 -13.73
C VAL A 11 -6.77 -13.77 -12.81
N GLY A 12 -6.82 -14.55 -11.73
CA GLY A 12 -5.73 -14.62 -10.75
C GLY A 12 -4.40 -15.01 -11.41
N ALA A 13 -3.33 -14.31 -11.04
CA ALA A 13 -1.98 -14.60 -11.51
C ALA A 13 -1.50 -15.95 -10.95
N PRO A 14 -0.68 -16.71 -11.70
CA PRO A 14 -0.10 -17.97 -11.23
C PRO A 14 0.81 -17.74 -10.02
N GLU A 15 0.77 -18.67 -9.06
CA GLU A 15 1.58 -18.64 -7.84
C GLU A 15 3.06 -18.86 -8.19
N ALA A 16 3.80 -17.77 -8.34
CA ALA A 16 5.27 -17.77 -8.33
C ALA A 16 5.78 -18.03 -6.90
N PRO A 17 7.02 -18.54 -6.74
CA PRO A 17 7.67 -18.58 -5.43
C PRO A 17 7.60 -17.20 -4.77
N ALA A 18 7.28 -17.14 -3.48
CA ALA A 18 7.02 -15.90 -2.75
C ALA A 18 8.29 -15.06 -2.59
N GLU A 19 8.72 -14.42 -3.68
CA GLU A 19 9.37 -13.12 -3.64
C GLU A 19 8.59 -12.29 -2.60
N PRO A 20 9.26 -11.61 -1.65
CA PRO A 20 8.56 -10.78 -0.70
C PRO A 20 7.65 -9.85 -1.50
N GLY A 21 6.33 -10.04 -1.34
CA GLY A 21 5.34 -9.27 -2.07
C GLY A 21 5.64 -7.77 -1.92
N PRO A 22 5.11 -6.92 -2.83
CA PRO A 22 5.50 -5.51 -2.90
C PRO A 22 5.23 -4.71 -1.60
N LEU A 23 4.46 -5.28 -0.67
CA LEU A 23 4.11 -4.66 0.60
C LEU A 23 5.01 -5.16 1.75
N PRO A 24 5.55 -4.26 2.58
CA PRO A 24 6.28 -4.64 3.78
C PRO A 24 5.36 -5.39 4.76
N ARG A 25 5.94 -6.35 5.51
CA ARG A 25 5.24 -7.06 6.58
C ARG A 25 4.91 -6.14 7.74
N CYS A 26 3.85 -6.46 8.48
CA CYS A 26 3.54 -5.75 9.72
C CYS A 26 4.65 -5.97 10.75
N PRO A 27 5.22 -4.92 11.37
CA PRO A 27 6.32 -5.08 12.34
C PRO A 27 5.90 -5.74 13.66
N VAL A 28 4.60 -5.85 13.92
CA VAL A 28 4.06 -6.45 15.16
C VAL A 28 3.72 -7.91 14.97
N CYS A 29 2.89 -8.26 13.98
CA CYS A 29 2.47 -9.65 13.78
C CYS A 29 3.30 -10.41 12.73
N ALA A 30 4.26 -9.75 12.08
CA ALA A 30 5.08 -10.29 10.98
C ALA A 30 4.29 -10.85 9.78
N SER A 31 2.96 -10.69 9.77
CA SER A 31 2.09 -11.14 8.69
C SER A 31 2.26 -10.26 7.46
N ALA A 32 2.16 -10.87 6.28
CA ALA A 32 2.03 -10.14 5.03
C ALA A 32 0.66 -9.46 5.01
N PRO A 33 0.59 -8.12 4.91
CA PRO A 33 -0.69 -7.43 4.83
C PRO A 33 -1.33 -7.65 3.45
N GLU A 34 -2.65 -7.69 3.41
CA GLU A 34 -3.41 -7.62 2.15
C GLU A 34 -3.41 -6.19 1.60
N ARG A 35 -3.39 -5.21 2.51
CA ARG A 35 -3.41 -3.78 2.17
C ARG A 35 -2.68 -2.95 3.22
N ILE A 36 -1.99 -1.91 2.76
CA ILE A 36 -1.44 -0.86 3.62
C ILE A 36 -2.10 0.47 3.26
N SER A 37 -2.78 1.08 4.22
CA SER A 37 -3.36 2.43 4.04
C SER A 37 -2.40 3.49 4.58
N TRP A 38 -2.14 4.52 3.78
CA TRP A 38 -1.26 5.63 4.14
C TRP A 38 -2.06 6.93 4.37
N ARG A 39 -1.80 7.63 5.48
CA ARG A 39 -2.37 8.94 5.77
C ARG A 39 -1.29 9.94 6.15
N GLN A 40 -1.22 11.04 5.39
CA GLN A 40 -0.42 12.23 5.67
C GLN A 40 -1.33 13.42 5.94
N ARG A 41 -0.99 14.24 6.95
CA ARG A 41 -1.63 15.52 7.23
C ARG A 41 -0.55 16.53 7.67
N PRO A 42 -0.62 17.80 7.24
CA PRO A 42 0.31 18.83 7.69
C PRO A 42 0.37 18.90 9.23
N GLY A 43 1.59 18.94 9.78
CA GLY A 43 1.83 19.01 11.23
C GLY A 43 1.48 17.74 12.02
N ARG A 44 1.19 16.61 11.36
CA ARG A 44 0.93 15.32 12.01
C ARG A 44 1.91 14.24 11.54
N PRO A 45 2.26 13.27 12.40
CA PRO A 45 3.04 12.11 11.99
C PRO A 45 2.35 11.33 10.88
N VAL A 46 3.17 10.65 10.08
CA VAL A 46 2.70 9.72 9.07
C VAL A 46 2.18 8.46 9.71
N VAL A 47 0.98 8.03 9.31
CA VAL A 47 0.39 6.78 9.78
C VAL A 47 0.24 5.79 8.62
N LEU A 48 0.79 4.59 8.83
CA LEU A 48 0.55 3.40 8.03
C LEU A 48 -0.38 2.46 8.81
N VAL A 49 -1.39 1.91 8.14
CA VAL A 49 -2.32 0.93 8.72
C VAL A 49 -2.22 -0.37 7.95
N PHE A 50 -1.94 -1.47 8.64
CA PHE A 50 -1.79 -2.80 8.06
C PHE A 50 -3.11 -3.58 8.19
N ASP A 51 -3.78 -3.87 7.08
CA ASP A 51 -4.96 -4.73 7.05
C ASP A 51 -4.54 -6.20 6.79
N PRO A 52 -5.19 -7.20 7.41
CA PRO A 52 -6.39 -7.08 8.26
C PRO A 52 -6.09 -6.88 9.76
N CYS A 53 -4.83 -6.94 10.21
CA CYS A 53 -4.52 -6.90 11.65
C CYS A 53 -4.83 -5.55 12.33
N GLY A 54 -5.03 -4.48 11.55
CA GLY A 54 -5.40 -3.15 12.04
C GLY A 54 -4.25 -2.39 12.73
N HIS A 55 -3.03 -2.94 12.73
CA HIS A 55 -1.89 -2.31 13.38
C HIS A 55 -1.57 -0.96 12.74
N ARG A 56 -1.38 0.06 13.58
CA ARG A 56 -1.07 1.43 13.18
C ARG A 56 0.37 1.76 13.51
N TYR A 57 1.18 1.90 12.48
CA TYR A 57 2.56 2.33 12.61
C TYR A 57 2.66 3.83 12.32
N ALA A 58 3.13 4.60 13.30
CA ALA A 58 3.42 6.02 13.13
C ALA A 58 4.93 6.21 12.96
N SER A 59 5.37 6.69 11.79
CA SER A 59 6.75 7.12 11.63
C SER A 59 6.90 8.52 12.22
N SER A 60 7.76 8.66 13.22
CA SER A 60 8.19 9.98 13.73
C SER A 60 9.03 10.74 12.71
N THR A 61 9.65 10.02 11.79
CA THR A 61 10.43 10.60 10.69
C THR A 61 9.47 11.06 9.58
N PRO A 62 9.46 12.36 9.23
CA PRO A 62 8.67 12.84 8.10
C PRO A 62 9.16 12.18 6.80
N PRO A 63 8.24 11.79 5.89
CA PRO A 63 8.61 11.15 4.65
C PRO A 63 9.38 12.13 3.78
N HIS A 64 10.53 11.69 3.25
CA HIS A 64 11.29 12.49 2.30
C HIS A 64 10.60 12.42 0.93
N LEU A 65 9.83 13.47 0.60
CA LEU A 65 9.25 13.63 -0.73
C LEU A 65 10.31 14.23 -1.66
N ALA A 66 11.03 13.39 -2.39
CA ALA A 66 11.88 13.85 -3.48
C ALA A 66 11.00 14.15 -4.70
N VAL A 67 10.91 15.43 -5.07
CA VAL A 67 10.30 15.84 -6.35
C VAL A 67 11.39 15.80 -7.41
N THR A 68 11.36 14.80 -8.27
CA THR A 68 12.22 14.78 -9.45
C THR A 68 11.64 15.72 -10.49
N ALA A 69 12.42 16.68 -10.97
CA ALA A 69 12.01 17.50 -12.11
C ALA A 69 11.79 16.60 -13.34
N PRO A 70 10.80 16.92 -14.21
CA PRO A 70 10.64 16.22 -15.46
C PRO A 70 11.91 16.38 -16.33
N PRO A 71 12.23 15.39 -17.19
CA PRO A 71 13.35 15.52 -18.12
C PRO A 71 13.16 16.72 -19.06
N ALA A 72 14.28 17.34 -19.46
CA ALA A 72 14.33 18.48 -20.38
C ALA A 72 14.00 18.10 -21.83
#